data_AF-A0A8T0YWI6-F1
#
_entry.id   AF-A0A8T0YWI6-F1
#
_cell.length_a   1.000
_cell.length_b   1.000
_cell.length_c   1.000
_cell.angle_alpha   90.00
_cell.angle_beta   90.00
_cell.angle_gamma   90.00
#
_symmetry.space_group_name_H-M   'P 1'
#
loop_
_entity.id
_entity.type
_entity.pdbx_description
1 polymer ?
#
loop_
_entity_poly.entity_id
_entity_poly.type
_entity_poly.pdbx_seq_one_letter_code
_entity_poly.pdbx_strand_id
1 'polypeptide(L)'
;MINLSGLDQTAKLVKPGALKDIRVESLKTKAISDTAFKLLKLDQAGDDVFMSPQLHTWINYLISVTKTLPTIAMLSTLTARYSDDVLIKMLEAAKKNPGTEEIATRLQGRQVKIWMQSGKTADDIFKLLKLDYRIEDLLTNPNLATYVTYMNLFNKYSPGRETTLANTFVKSYGNEAVAKMVEAAKKVPSTEKFAQELQVALFNQWLMKGARPRFVWERLRMKSADPDGAIWRRYSEFYTKHGFE
;
A
#
# COMPACT_ATOMS: atom_id res chain seq x y z
N MET A 1 14.62 -21.28 -14.45
CA MET A 1 13.30 -21.12 -13.80
C MET A 1 13.41 -21.58 -12.37
N ILE A 2 13.04 -20.74 -11.41
CA ILE A 2 13.06 -21.06 -9.97
C ILE A 2 11.81 -21.90 -9.65
N ASN A 3 11.94 -23.05 -8.98
CA ASN A 3 10.77 -23.86 -8.59
C ASN A 3 10.12 -23.27 -7.33
N LEU A 4 8.99 -22.58 -7.50
CA LEU A 4 8.28 -21.86 -6.43
C LEU A 4 6.98 -22.55 -5.97
N SER A 5 6.73 -23.79 -6.42
CA SER A 5 5.54 -24.58 -6.08
C SER A 5 5.33 -24.84 -4.58
N GLY A 6 6.40 -24.77 -3.77
CA GLY A 6 6.34 -24.99 -2.32
C GLY A 6 5.78 -23.83 -1.49
N LEU A 7 5.55 -22.64 -2.08
CA LEU A 7 5.21 -21.43 -1.32
C LEU A 7 3.71 -21.23 -1.02
N ASP A 8 2.82 -22.04 -1.60
CA ASP A 8 1.36 -21.80 -1.58
C ASP A 8 0.56 -22.54 -0.48
N GLN A 9 1.18 -23.36 0.37
CA GLN A 9 0.47 -24.33 1.24
C GLN A 9 -0.31 -23.74 2.46
N THR A 10 -0.47 -22.42 2.57
CA THR A 10 -0.85 -21.75 3.85
C THR A 10 -2.34 -21.42 4.06
N ALA A 11 -3.25 -21.93 3.24
CA ALA A 11 -4.65 -21.45 3.21
C ALA A 11 -5.63 -22.16 4.17
N LYS A 12 -5.19 -22.78 5.28
CA LYS A 12 -6.11 -23.41 6.25
C LYS A 12 -6.31 -22.53 7.49
N LEU A 13 -7.56 -22.14 7.71
CA LEU A 13 -8.08 -21.31 8.81
C LEU A 13 -7.58 -21.80 10.18
N VAL A 14 -7.05 -20.86 10.97
CA VAL A 14 -6.35 -21.10 12.24
C VAL A 14 -7.35 -21.00 13.39
N LYS A 15 -7.48 -22.08 14.18
CA LYS A 15 -8.26 -22.12 15.43
C LYS A 15 -7.57 -21.28 16.54
N PRO A 16 -8.28 -20.80 17.57
CA PRO A 16 -7.73 -19.87 18.58
C PRO A 16 -6.43 -20.30 19.30
N GLY A 17 -6.19 -21.61 19.48
CA GLY A 17 -4.93 -22.13 20.05
C GLY A 17 -3.73 -22.11 19.08
N ALA A 18 -3.99 -22.17 17.78
CA ALA A 18 -2.96 -22.24 16.76
C ALA A 18 -2.23 -20.89 16.53
N LEU A 19 -2.75 -19.77 17.05
CA LEU A 19 -2.05 -18.48 17.00
C LEU A 19 -0.76 -18.47 17.86
N LYS A 20 -0.76 -19.15 19.02
CA LYS A 20 0.43 -19.28 19.85
C LYS A 20 1.47 -20.17 19.18
N ASP A 21 1.03 -21.29 18.61
CA ASP A 21 1.91 -22.23 17.89
C ASP A 21 2.50 -21.60 16.62
N ILE A 22 1.72 -20.82 15.87
CA ILE A 22 2.20 -20.05 14.72
C ILE A 22 3.27 -19.03 15.12
N ARG A 23 3.12 -18.37 16.28
CA ARG A 23 4.10 -17.41 16.76
C ARG A 23 5.41 -18.08 17.18
N VAL A 24 5.36 -19.27 17.80
CA VAL A 24 6.58 -20.01 18.14
C VAL A 24 7.27 -20.52 16.87
N GLU A 25 6.51 -21.04 15.91
CA GLU A 25 7.04 -21.54 14.65
C GLU A 25 7.61 -20.41 13.78
N SER A 26 6.97 -19.23 13.77
CA SER A 26 7.48 -18.06 13.06
C SER A 26 8.81 -17.56 13.64
N LEU A 27 9.00 -17.63 14.96
CA LEU A 27 10.27 -17.28 15.59
C LEU A 27 11.39 -18.26 15.21
N LYS A 28 11.11 -19.57 15.22
CA LYS A 28 12.07 -20.59 14.80
C LYS A 28 12.48 -20.42 13.35
N THR A 29 11.50 -20.28 12.45
CA THR A 29 11.75 -20.11 11.01
C THR A 29 12.47 -18.79 10.71
N LYS A 30 12.19 -17.72 11.46
CA LYS A 30 12.98 -16.47 11.41
C LYS A 30 14.44 -16.70 11.79
N ALA A 31 14.72 -17.40 12.90
CA ALA A 31 16.10 -17.65 13.34
C ALA A 31 16.91 -18.45 12.30
N ILE A 32 16.29 -19.46 11.68
CA ILE A 32 16.87 -20.23 10.57
C ILE A 32 17.17 -19.31 9.38
N SER A 33 16.21 -18.46 9.01
CA SER A 33 16.34 -17.52 7.90
C SER A 33 17.42 -16.47 8.15
N ASP A 34 17.48 -15.89 9.35
CA ASP A 34 18.48 -14.90 9.74
C ASP A 34 19.90 -15.47 9.68
N THR A 35 20.07 -16.73 10.11
CA THR A 35 21.36 -17.43 10.08
C THR A 35 21.83 -17.62 8.64
N ALA A 36 20.98 -18.17 7.77
CA ALA A 36 21.29 -18.34 6.36
C ALA A 36 21.54 -17.00 5.65
N PHE A 37 20.76 -15.97 5.97
CA PHE A 37 20.89 -14.64 5.39
C PHE A 37 22.28 -14.03 5.65
N LYS A 38 22.79 -14.14 6.89
CA LYS A 38 24.15 -13.70 7.26
C LYS A 38 25.25 -14.58 6.63
N LEU A 39 25.09 -15.90 6.65
CA LEU A 39 26.07 -16.82 6.04
C LEU A 39 26.25 -16.56 4.54
N LEU A 40 25.16 -16.17 3.87
CA LEU A 40 25.16 -15.81 2.45
C LEU A 40 25.53 -14.34 2.20
N LYS A 41 25.91 -13.59 3.24
CA LYS A 41 26.28 -12.16 3.18
C LYS A 41 25.20 -11.27 2.56
N LEU A 42 23.93 -11.66 2.65
CA LEU A 42 22.81 -10.88 2.12
C LEU A 42 22.54 -9.61 2.93
N ASP A 43 23.01 -9.56 4.19
CA ASP A 43 23.00 -8.37 5.03
C ASP A 43 23.98 -7.28 4.56
N GLN A 44 24.94 -7.64 3.71
CA GLN A 44 25.89 -6.69 3.11
C GLN A 44 25.37 -6.10 1.80
N ALA A 45 24.28 -6.64 1.24
CA ALA A 45 23.71 -6.20 -0.03
C ALA A 45 22.85 -4.92 0.09
N GLY A 46 22.46 -4.53 1.32
CA GLY A 46 21.57 -3.39 1.53
C GLY A 46 20.29 -3.48 0.68
N ASP A 47 19.90 -2.36 0.08
CA ASP A 47 18.69 -2.26 -0.74
C ASP A 47 18.74 -3.13 -2.02
N ASP A 48 19.92 -3.64 -2.39
CA ASP A 48 20.14 -4.51 -3.55
C ASP A 48 20.01 -6.01 -3.22
N VAL A 49 19.48 -6.38 -2.05
CA VAL A 49 19.32 -7.79 -1.64
C VAL A 49 18.61 -8.67 -2.68
N PHE A 50 17.63 -8.12 -3.40
CA PHE A 50 16.89 -8.84 -4.44
C PHE A 50 17.70 -9.00 -5.74
N MET A 51 18.78 -8.26 -5.92
CA MET A 51 19.70 -8.39 -7.05
C MET A 51 20.93 -9.25 -6.71
N SER A 52 21.06 -9.67 -5.44
CA SER A 52 22.17 -10.49 -5.00
C SER A 52 22.17 -11.87 -5.69
N PRO A 53 23.34 -12.36 -6.17
CA PRO A 53 23.45 -13.71 -6.73
C PRO A 53 23.12 -14.79 -5.69
N GLN A 54 23.23 -14.48 -4.39
CA GLN A 54 22.97 -15.41 -3.30
C GLN A 54 21.49 -15.51 -2.92
N LEU A 55 20.62 -14.65 -3.50
CA LEU A 55 19.18 -14.66 -3.23
C LEU A 55 18.57 -16.05 -3.51
N HIS A 56 18.93 -16.65 -4.64
CA HIS A 56 18.40 -17.95 -5.04
C HIS A 56 18.79 -19.07 -4.06
N THR A 57 20.05 -19.05 -3.59
CA THR A 57 20.55 -19.98 -2.58
C THR A 57 19.76 -19.87 -1.27
N TRP A 58 19.48 -18.63 -0.84
CA TRP A 58 18.68 -18.39 0.37
C TRP A 58 17.24 -18.89 0.22
N ILE A 59 16.59 -18.60 -0.92
CA ILE A 59 15.23 -19.06 -1.21
C ILE A 59 15.16 -20.60 -1.19
N ASN A 60 16.04 -21.28 -1.91
CA ASN A 60 16.04 -22.75 -2.00
C ASN A 60 16.31 -23.40 -0.64
N TYR A 61 17.22 -22.83 0.14
CA TYR A 61 17.48 -23.28 1.50
C TYR A 61 16.22 -23.16 2.37
N LEU A 62 15.53 -22.02 2.33
CA LEU A 62 14.30 -21.84 3.11
C LEU A 62 13.17 -22.76 2.67
N ILE A 63 13.02 -23.02 1.37
CA ILE A 63 12.06 -23.98 0.84
C ILE A 63 12.35 -25.39 1.39
N SER A 64 13.62 -25.80 1.44
CA SER A 64 13.99 -27.15 1.90
C SER A 64 13.81 -27.34 3.41
N VAL A 65 14.14 -26.34 4.22
CA VAL A 65 14.17 -26.47 5.69
C VAL A 65 12.87 -26.05 6.38
N THR A 66 12.15 -25.04 5.87
CA THR A 66 10.96 -24.54 6.57
C THR A 66 9.68 -25.28 6.19
N LYS A 67 9.64 -25.93 5.01
CA LYS A 67 8.57 -26.77 4.41
C LYS A 67 7.15 -26.16 4.34
N THR A 68 6.70 -25.37 5.32
CA THR A 68 5.34 -24.85 5.46
C THR A 68 5.26 -23.33 5.31
N LEU A 69 6.34 -22.56 5.58
CA LEU A 69 6.28 -21.09 5.68
C LEU A 69 7.49 -20.30 5.11
N PRO A 70 8.06 -20.60 3.92
CA PRO A 70 9.29 -19.92 3.49
C PRO A 70 9.09 -18.41 3.30
N THR A 71 7.93 -17.97 2.80
CA THR A 71 7.60 -16.55 2.66
C THR A 71 7.46 -15.82 4.00
N ILE A 72 6.97 -16.47 5.06
CA ILE A 72 6.89 -15.84 6.39
C ILE A 72 8.28 -15.71 7.00
N ALA A 73 9.12 -16.74 6.86
CA ALA A 73 10.51 -16.70 7.30
C ALA A 73 11.29 -15.57 6.61
N MET A 74 11.17 -15.48 5.28
CA MET A 74 11.78 -14.41 4.47
C MET A 74 11.28 -13.03 4.91
N LEU A 75 9.96 -12.82 5.00
CA LEU A 75 9.41 -11.52 5.42
C LEU A 75 9.81 -11.16 6.85
N SER A 76 9.89 -12.11 7.76
CA SER A 76 10.31 -11.86 9.15
C SER A 76 11.78 -11.41 9.21
N THR A 77 12.64 -11.99 8.37
CA THR A 77 14.04 -11.56 8.21
C THR A 77 14.13 -10.19 7.56
N LEU A 78 13.36 -9.94 6.50
CA LEU A 78 13.40 -8.68 5.74
C LEU A 78 12.80 -7.50 6.55
N THR A 79 11.64 -7.67 7.18
CA THR A 79 10.99 -6.61 7.99
C THR A 79 11.74 -6.29 9.29
N ALA A 80 12.64 -7.18 9.73
CA ALA A 80 13.57 -6.89 10.82
C ALA A 80 14.77 -6.02 10.41
N ARG A 81 14.98 -5.78 9.12
CA ARG A 81 16.13 -5.03 8.56
C ARG A 81 15.73 -3.81 7.76
N TYR A 82 14.61 -3.90 7.05
CA TYR A 82 14.06 -2.84 6.22
C TYR A 82 12.74 -2.36 6.83
N SER A 83 12.54 -1.05 6.90
CA SER A 83 11.23 -0.50 7.20
C SER A 83 10.24 -0.93 6.12
N ASP A 84 8.95 -1.04 6.46
CA ASP A 84 7.94 -1.51 5.52
C ASP A 84 7.91 -0.66 4.22
N ASP A 85 8.05 0.66 4.32
CA ASP A 85 8.04 1.56 3.16
C ASP A 85 9.25 1.35 2.24
N VAL A 86 10.41 1.00 2.78
CA VAL A 86 11.62 0.67 2.02
C VAL A 86 11.49 -0.72 1.40
N LEU A 87 11.04 -1.71 2.17
CA LEU A 87 10.86 -3.08 1.69
C LEU A 87 9.86 -3.14 0.53
N ILE A 88 8.76 -2.37 0.58
CA ILE A 88 7.81 -2.30 -0.53
C ILE A 88 8.45 -1.72 -1.80
N LYS A 89 9.27 -0.66 -1.69
CA LYS A 89 10.01 -0.13 -2.85
C LYS A 89 10.93 -1.17 -3.46
N MET A 90 11.66 -1.91 -2.62
CA MET A 90 12.54 -2.99 -3.06
C MET A 90 11.76 -4.10 -3.75
N LEU A 91 10.59 -4.49 -3.22
CA LEU A 91 9.72 -5.49 -3.83
C LEU A 91 9.11 -5.01 -5.17
N GLU A 92 8.71 -3.74 -5.28
CA GLU A 92 8.23 -3.16 -6.54
C GLU A 92 9.33 -3.08 -7.60
N ALA A 93 10.57 -2.80 -7.20
CA ALA A 93 11.71 -2.88 -8.11
C ALA A 93 11.97 -4.33 -8.55
N ALA A 94 11.96 -5.28 -7.61
CA ALA A 94 12.15 -6.70 -7.88
C ALA A 94 11.03 -7.29 -8.77
N LYS A 95 9.80 -6.75 -8.71
CA LYS A 95 8.70 -7.13 -9.60
C LYS A 95 8.94 -6.81 -11.08
N LYS A 96 9.82 -5.85 -11.38
CA LYS A 96 10.16 -5.46 -12.75
C LYS A 96 11.21 -6.36 -13.40
N ASN A 97 11.84 -7.24 -12.64
CA ASN A 97 12.85 -8.16 -13.14
C ASN A 97 12.24 -9.58 -13.23
N PRO A 98 12.21 -10.22 -14.43
CA PRO A 98 11.64 -11.55 -14.61
C PRO A 98 12.20 -12.63 -13.67
N GLY A 99 13.47 -12.51 -13.24
CA GLY A 99 14.10 -13.46 -12.31
C GLY A 99 13.58 -13.38 -10.87
N THR A 100 13.00 -12.25 -10.48
CA THR A 100 12.55 -11.97 -9.11
C THR A 100 11.07 -11.61 -9.01
N GLU A 101 10.38 -11.46 -10.13
CA GLU A 101 8.98 -11.05 -10.20
C GLU A 101 8.07 -11.91 -9.33
N GLU A 102 8.20 -13.23 -9.47
CA GLU A 102 7.32 -14.17 -8.80
C GLU A 102 7.52 -14.14 -7.27
N ILE A 103 8.77 -14.18 -6.81
CA ILE A 103 9.04 -14.15 -5.36
C ILE A 103 8.66 -12.80 -4.75
N ALA A 104 8.92 -11.70 -5.44
CA ALA A 104 8.56 -10.37 -4.97
C ALA A 104 7.03 -10.19 -4.86
N THR A 105 6.28 -10.66 -5.86
CA THR A 105 4.81 -10.68 -5.84
C THR A 105 4.27 -11.52 -4.68
N ARG A 106 4.83 -12.72 -4.46
CA ARG A 106 4.42 -13.60 -3.35
C ARG A 106 4.72 -12.97 -1.98
N LEU A 107 5.90 -12.37 -1.80
CA LEU A 107 6.29 -11.68 -0.57
C LEU A 107 5.36 -10.49 -0.29
N GLN A 108 5.09 -9.65 -1.29
CA GLN A 108 4.18 -8.51 -1.15
C GLN A 108 2.75 -8.96 -0.80
N GLY A 109 2.23 -9.97 -1.50
CA GLY A 109 0.91 -10.54 -1.20
C GLY A 109 0.83 -11.14 0.20
N ARG A 110 1.91 -11.74 0.70
CA ARG A 110 2.00 -12.24 2.08
C ARG A 110 2.06 -11.09 3.09
N GLN A 111 2.81 -10.02 2.83
CA GLN A 111 2.91 -8.84 3.69
C GLN A 111 1.53 -8.21 3.89
N VAL A 112 0.77 -8.02 2.81
CA VAL A 112 -0.61 -7.51 2.83
C VAL A 112 -1.53 -8.38 3.70
N LYS A 113 -1.43 -9.71 3.59
CA LYS A 113 -2.20 -10.64 4.43
C LYS A 113 -1.83 -10.53 5.92
N ILE A 114 -0.55 -10.40 6.24
CA ILE A 114 -0.07 -10.23 7.62
C ILE A 114 -0.62 -8.93 8.21
N TRP A 115 -0.58 -7.83 7.45
CA TRP A 115 -1.16 -6.56 7.88
C TRP A 115 -2.65 -6.68 8.22
N MET A 116 -3.43 -7.33 7.36
CA MET A 116 -4.86 -7.57 7.62
C MET A 116 -5.09 -8.43 8.88
N GLN A 117 -4.32 -9.51 9.05
CA GLN A 117 -4.41 -10.39 10.22
C GLN A 117 -3.99 -9.69 11.52
N SER A 118 -3.07 -8.73 11.43
CA SER A 118 -2.65 -7.89 12.57
C SER A 118 -3.65 -6.78 12.92
N GLY A 119 -4.78 -6.70 12.21
CA GLY A 119 -5.83 -5.71 12.47
C GLY A 119 -5.49 -4.28 12.06
N LYS A 120 -4.45 -4.07 11.24
CA LYS A 120 -4.07 -2.73 10.78
C LYS A 120 -5.20 -2.11 9.98
N THR A 121 -5.52 -0.85 10.26
CA THR A 121 -6.51 -0.09 9.48
C THR A 121 -5.90 0.39 8.16
N ALA A 122 -6.75 0.85 7.25
CA ALA A 122 -6.27 1.53 6.05
C ALA A 122 -5.40 2.76 6.43
N ASP A 123 -5.76 3.52 7.45
CA ASP A 123 -4.96 4.67 7.88
C ASP A 123 -3.59 4.25 8.43
N ASP A 124 -3.52 3.15 9.19
CA ASP A 124 -2.25 2.62 9.69
C ASP A 124 -1.31 2.25 8.55
N ILE A 125 -1.83 1.59 7.50
CA ILE A 125 -1.04 1.23 6.33
C ILE A 125 -0.62 2.45 5.52
N PHE A 126 -1.49 3.47 5.43
CA PHE A 126 -1.14 4.72 4.76
C PHE A 126 0.09 5.39 5.39
N LYS A 127 0.13 5.48 6.72
CA LYS A 127 1.26 6.04 7.48
C LYS A 127 2.49 5.15 7.47
N LEU A 128 2.28 3.85 7.60
CA LEU A 128 3.36 2.84 7.57
C LEU A 128 4.10 2.87 6.23
N LEU A 129 3.39 3.15 5.13
CA LEU A 129 3.96 3.31 3.79
C LEU A 129 4.52 4.71 3.50
N LYS A 130 4.55 5.60 4.50
CA LYS A 130 5.03 6.99 4.41
C LYS A 130 4.29 7.82 3.36
N LEU A 131 3.00 7.54 3.18
CA LEU A 131 2.15 8.27 2.25
C LEU A 131 1.51 9.51 2.88
N ASP A 132 1.77 9.80 4.15
CA ASP A 132 1.28 10.95 4.92
C ASP A 132 2.33 12.08 5.10
N TYR A 133 3.49 11.96 4.44
CA TYR A 133 4.60 12.90 4.63
C TYR A 133 4.53 14.16 3.75
N ARG A 134 4.50 14.00 2.43
CA ARG A 134 4.50 15.10 1.46
C ARG A 134 3.47 14.87 0.38
N ILE A 135 2.53 15.80 0.25
CA ILE A 135 1.42 15.67 -0.70
C ILE A 135 1.90 15.78 -2.15
N GLU A 136 2.98 16.53 -2.38
CA GLU A 136 3.59 16.75 -3.70
C GLU A 136 4.11 15.44 -4.31
N ASP A 137 4.59 14.54 -3.46
CA ASP A 137 5.16 13.26 -3.84
C ASP A 137 4.11 12.13 -3.83
N LEU A 138 2.89 12.38 -3.32
CA LEU A 138 1.91 11.34 -3.01
C LEU A 138 1.53 10.49 -4.24
N LEU A 139 1.22 11.15 -5.37
CA LEU A 139 0.76 10.46 -6.58
C LEU A 139 1.88 9.74 -7.33
N THR A 140 3.12 10.16 -7.14
CA THR A 140 4.30 9.56 -7.75
C THR A 140 5.00 8.58 -6.80
N ASN A 141 4.56 8.49 -5.54
CA ASN A 141 5.13 7.59 -4.56
C ASN A 141 4.86 6.13 -4.97
N PRO A 142 5.89 5.31 -5.20
CA PRO A 142 5.73 3.92 -5.63
C PRO A 142 4.94 3.06 -4.63
N ASN A 143 4.88 3.44 -3.35
CA ASN A 143 4.13 2.72 -2.33
C ASN A 143 2.61 2.90 -2.46
N LEU A 144 2.14 3.89 -3.23
CA LEU A 144 0.71 4.14 -3.40
C LEU A 144 -0.02 2.95 -4.03
N ALA A 145 0.61 2.24 -4.98
CA ALA A 145 0.03 1.04 -5.58
C ALA A 145 -0.24 -0.06 -4.53
N THR A 146 0.71 -0.28 -3.62
CA THR A 146 0.55 -1.24 -2.52
C THR A 146 -0.57 -0.83 -1.59
N TYR A 147 -0.67 0.47 -1.26
CA TYR A 147 -1.75 1.00 -0.46
C TYR A 147 -3.12 0.76 -1.09
N VAL A 148 -3.26 1.01 -2.40
CA VAL A 148 -4.51 0.76 -3.14
C VAL A 148 -4.89 -0.72 -3.08
N THR A 149 -3.93 -1.62 -3.30
CA THR A 149 -4.16 -3.07 -3.16
C THR A 149 -4.64 -3.42 -1.75
N TYR A 150 -3.98 -2.88 -0.72
CA TYR A 150 -4.38 -3.10 0.66
C TYR A 150 -5.80 -2.59 0.94
N MET A 151 -6.09 -1.34 0.56
CA MET A 151 -7.39 -0.69 0.77
C MET A 151 -8.52 -1.50 0.13
N ASN A 152 -8.34 -1.96 -1.11
CA ASN A 152 -9.36 -2.74 -1.81
C ASN A 152 -9.66 -4.07 -1.09
N LEU A 153 -8.64 -4.76 -0.61
CA LEU A 153 -8.81 -5.99 0.18
C LEU A 153 -9.43 -5.69 1.54
N PHE A 154 -8.97 -4.63 2.21
CA PHE A 154 -9.51 -4.19 3.49
C PHE A 154 -11.01 -3.90 3.39
N ASN A 155 -11.44 -3.12 2.40
CA ASN A 155 -12.86 -2.84 2.16
C ASN A 155 -13.66 -4.10 1.88
N LYS A 156 -13.11 -5.04 1.10
CA LYS A 156 -13.78 -6.31 0.78
C LYS A 156 -14.00 -7.20 2.01
N TYR A 157 -13.03 -7.22 2.93
CA TYR A 157 -13.03 -8.14 4.08
C TYR A 157 -13.36 -7.47 5.42
N SER A 158 -13.62 -6.16 5.43
CA SER A 158 -14.02 -5.40 6.62
C SER A 158 -15.25 -4.52 6.34
N PRO A 159 -16.41 -5.12 6.05
CA PRO A 159 -17.63 -4.36 5.78
C PRO A 159 -18.01 -3.49 6.99
N GLY A 160 -18.50 -2.27 6.70
CA GLY A 160 -18.79 -1.24 7.70
C GLY A 160 -17.58 -0.43 8.18
N ARG A 161 -16.37 -0.73 7.71
CA ARG A 161 -15.13 0.02 8.01
C ARG A 161 -14.43 0.52 6.75
N GLU A 162 -15.11 0.49 5.61
CA GLU A 162 -14.53 0.81 4.31
C GLU A 162 -14.01 2.26 4.25
N THR A 163 -12.99 2.48 3.44
CA THR A 163 -12.50 3.81 3.09
C THR A 163 -12.33 3.97 1.59
N THR A 164 -12.04 5.19 1.13
CA THR A 164 -11.68 5.48 -0.26
C THR A 164 -10.36 6.25 -0.28
N LEU A 165 -9.67 6.27 -1.43
CA LEU A 165 -8.47 7.09 -1.60
C LEU A 165 -8.73 8.56 -1.25
N ALA A 166 -9.85 9.11 -1.75
CA ALA A 166 -10.27 10.48 -1.45
C ALA A 166 -10.46 10.70 0.06
N ASN A 167 -11.16 9.79 0.76
CA ASN A 167 -11.34 9.87 2.20
C ASN A 167 -10.00 9.87 2.95
N THR A 168 -9.12 8.92 2.64
CA THR A 168 -7.83 8.80 3.31
C THR A 168 -6.94 10.01 3.02
N PHE A 169 -6.86 10.49 1.78
CA PHE A 169 -6.06 11.66 1.43
C PHE A 169 -6.58 12.91 2.13
N VAL A 170 -7.89 13.14 2.13
CA VAL A 170 -8.50 14.29 2.81
C VAL A 170 -8.31 14.20 4.33
N LYS A 171 -8.34 13.00 4.91
CA LYS A 171 -8.07 12.79 6.34
C LYS A 171 -6.63 13.11 6.70
N SER A 172 -5.67 12.77 5.84
CA SER A 172 -4.24 12.99 6.08
C SER A 172 -3.80 14.42 5.77
N TYR A 173 -4.31 15.03 4.70
CA TYR A 173 -3.80 16.29 4.16
C TYR A 173 -4.80 17.45 4.18
N GLY A 174 -6.09 17.18 4.43
CA GLY A 174 -7.15 18.17 4.36
C GLY A 174 -7.75 18.37 2.96
N ASN A 175 -8.97 18.91 2.91
CA ASN A 175 -9.72 19.07 1.66
C ASN A 175 -9.03 20.02 0.68
N GLU A 176 -8.49 21.13 1.18
CA GLU A 176 -7.87 22.17 0.34
C GLU A 176 -6.63 21.65 -0.38
N ALA A 177 -5.68 21.07 0.38
CA ALA A 177 -4.44 20.56 -0.18
C ALA A 177 -4.69 19.45 -1.20
N VAL A 178 -5.61 18.52 -0.90
CA VAL A 178 -5.96 17.43 -1.81
C VAL A 178 -6.62 17.94 -3.09
N ALA A 179 -7.55 18.89 -3.00
CA ALA A 179 -8.20 19.45 -4.18
C ALA A 179 -7.21 20.20 -5.09
N LYS A 180 -6.28 20.96 -4.50
CA LYS A 180 -5.19 21.65 -5.22
C LYS A 180 -4.24 20.67 -5.90
N MET A 181 -3.81 19.63 -5.18
CA MET A 181 -2.96 18.57 -5.72
C MET A 181 -3.63 17.88 -6.92
N VAL A 182 -4.92 17.58 -6.83
CA VAL A 182 -5.68 16.94 -7.92
C VAL A 182 -5.77 17.84 -9.15
N GLU A 183 -6.04 19.14 -8.99
CA GLU A 183 -6.04 20.06 -10.14
C GLU A 183 -4.65 20.23 -10.77
N ALA A 184 -3.59 20.21 -9.98
CA ALA A 184 -2.23 20.23 -10.51
C ALA A 184 -1.92 18.94 -11.29
N ALA A 185 -2.26 17.77 -10.73
CA ALA A 185 -2.02 16.46 -11.34
C ALA A 185 -2.80 16.24 -12.65
N LYS A 186 -3.94 16.92 -12.83
CA LYS A 186 -4.67 16.94 -14.11
C LYS A 186 -3.93 17.62 -15.25
N LYS A 187 -2.95 18.49 -14.95
CA LYS A 187 -2.15 19.20 -15.97
C LYS A 187 -0.93 18.40 -16.42
N VAL A 188 -0.68 17.24 -15.81
CA VAL A 188 0.47 16.39 -16.10
C VAL A 188 -0.01 15.13 -16.82
N PRO A 189 0.42 14.86 -18.08
CA PRO A 189 -0.11 13.76 -18.89
C PRO A 189 -0.04 12.38 -18.22
N SER A 190 1.02 12.09 -17.46
CA SER A 190 1.20 10.80 -16.78
C SER A 190 0.26 10.58 -15.60
N THR A 191 -0.32 11.64 -15.02
CA THR A 191 -1.22 11.56 -13.86
C THR A 191 -2.64 12.02 -14.16
N GLU A 192 -2.91 12.57 -15.35
CA GLU A 192 -4.17 13.22 -15.69
C GLU A 192 -5.37 12.31 -15.46
N LYS A 193 -5.37 11.11 -16.05
CA LYS A 193 -6.49 10.17 -15.93
C LYS A 193 -6.78 9.80 -14.48
N PHE A 194 -5.75 9.47 -13.72
CA PHE A 194 -5.89 9.13 -12.29
C PHE A 194 -6.41 10.32 -11.49
N ALA A 195 -5.94 11.54 -11.79
CA ALA A 195 -6.39 12.75 -11.11
C ALA A 195 -7.86 13.09 -11.44
N GLN A 196 -8.33 12.85 -12.67
CA GLN A 196 -9.74 13.00 -13.03
C GLN A 196 -10.64 12.02 -12.25
N GLU A 197 -10.23 10.74 -12.15
CA GLU A 197 -10.94 9.73 -11.35
C GLU A 197 -10.99 10.11 -9.86
N LEU A 198 -9.86 10.61 -9.33
CA LEU A 198 -9.78 11.08 -7.94
C LEU A 198 -10.63 12.34 -7.70
N GLN A 199 -10.72 13.26 -8.67
CA GLN A 199 -11.62 14.41 -8.60
C GLN A 199 -13.08 13.98 -8.49
N VAL A 200 -13.52 13.04 -9.32
CA VAL A 200 -14.90 12.51 -9.27
C VAL A 200 -15.16 11.87 -7.90
N ALA A 201 -14.20 11.11 -7.36
CA ALA A 201 -14.31 10.53 -6.03
C ALA A 201 -14.42 11.59 -4.92
N LEU A 202 -13.63 12.67 -4.99
CA LEU A 202 -13.72 13.79 -4.05
C LEU A 202 -15.07 14.50 -4.12
N PHE A 203 -15.59 14.74 -5.33
CA PHE A 203 -16.88 15.40 -5.53
C PHE A 203 -18.03 14.53 -5.03
N ASN A 204 -18.00 13.23 -5.32
CA ASN A 204 -18.96 12.27 -4.75
C ASN A 204 -18.91 12.28 -3.21
N GLN A 205 -17.72 12.28 -2.62
CA GLN A 205 -17.56 12.35 -1.16
C GLN A 205 -18.15 13.64 -0.58
N TRP A 206 -17.90 14.79 -1.22
CA TRP A 206 -18.47 16.07 -0.79
C TRP A 206 -19.99 16.07 -0.91
N LEU A 207 -20.53 15.56 -2.02
CA LEU A 207 -21.96 15.45 -2.25
C LEU A 207 -22.64 14.53 -1.23
N MET A 208 -22.10 13.33 -0.97
CA MET A 208 -22.62 12.40 0.04
C MET A 208 -22.60 12.98 1.46
N LYS A 209 -21.68 13.91 1.74
CA LYS A 209 -21.60 14.65 3.01
C LYS A 209 -22.50 15.90 3.04
N GLY A 210 -23.33 16.11 2.02
CA GLY A 210 -24.24 17.26 1.93
C GLY A 210 -23.54 18.60 1.74
N ALA A 211 -22.29 18.60 1.26
CA ALA A 211 -21.52 19.83 1.10
C ALA A 211 -22.07 20.67 -0.06
N ARG A 212 -22.99 21.59 0.21
CA ARG A 212 -23.47 22.53 -0.83
C ARG A 212 -22.31 23.35 -1.40
N PRO A 213 -22.36 23.78 -2.67
CA PRO A 213 -21.27 24.54 -3.30
C PRO A 213 -20.76 25.74 -2.50
N ARG A 214 -21.66 26.47 -1.82
CA ARG A 214 -21.28 27.59 -0.93
C ARG A 214 -20.33 27.17 0.20
N PHE A 215 -20.52 25.98 0.76
CA PHE A 215 -19.69 25.49 1.87
C PHE A 215 -18.34 24.99 1.36
N VAL A 216 -18.26 24.51 0.12
CA VAL A 216 -16.97 24.19 -0.51
C VAL A 216 -16.15 25.45 -0.74
N TRP A 217 -16.78 26.55 -1.16
CA TRP A 217 -16.13 27.86 -1.27
C TRP A 217 -15.47 28.30 0.05
N GLU A 218 -16.23 28.25 1.15
CA GLU A 218 -15.74 28.59 2.49
C GLU A 218 -14.63 27.63 2.98
N ARG A 219 -14.82 26.31 2.79
CA ARG A 219 -13.89 25.27 3.25
C ARG A 219 -12.55 25.31 2.53
N LEU A 220 -12.55 25.69 1.26
CA LEU A 220 -11.34 25.87 0.46
C LEU A 220 -10.69 27.26 0.69
N ARG A 221 -11.22 28.07 1.62
CA ARG A 221 -10.70 29.41 1.98
C ARG A 221 -10.53 30.31 0.76
N MET A 222 -11.44 30.18 -0.20
CA MET A 222 -11.34 30.82 -1.50
C MET A 222 -11.40 32.35 -1.39
N LYS A 223 -10.42 33.02 -1.99
CA LYS A 223 -10.48 34.47 -2.26
C LYS A 223 -11.02 34.70 -3.67
N SER A 224 -11.75 35.80 -3.88
CA SER A 224 -12.45 36.10 -5.14
C SER A 224 -11.57 36.20 -6.39
N ALA A 225 -10.24 36.25 -6.24
CA ALA A 225 -9.26 36.40 -7.31
C ALA A 225 -8.36 35.16 -7.54
N ASP A 226 -8.63 34.02 -6.89
CA ASP A 226 -7.73 32.86 -6.92
C ASP A 226 -7.95 31.95 -8.15
N PRO A 227 -6.89 31.45 -8.82
CA PRO A 227 -6.97 30.40 -9.86
C PRO A 227 -7.70 29.11 -9.39
N ASP A 228 -7.82 28.92 -8.07
CA ASP A 228 -8.57 27.83 -7.43
C ASP A 228 -10.08 27.87 -7.73
N GLY A 229 -10.63 28.96 -8.28
CA GLY A 229 -12.05 29.07 -8.65
C GLY A 229 -12.50 28.04 -9.67
N ALA A 230 -11.57 27.37 -10.34
CA ALA A 230 -11.86 26.20 -11.17
C ALA A 230 -12.42 25.02 -10.35
N ILE A 231 -11.91 24.76 -9.14
CA ILE A 231 -12.36 23.64 -8.29
C ILE A 231 -13.81 23.83 -7.89
N TRP A 232 -14.14 25.02 -7.38
CA TRP A 232 -15.51 25.34 -6.98
C TRP A 232 -16.49 25.33 -8.15
N ARG A 233 -16.11 25.90 -9.31
CA ARG A 233 -16.97 25.86 -10.51
C ARG A 233 -17.25 24.43 -10.96
N ARG A 234 -16.21 23.60 -11.08
CA ARG A 234 -16.34 22.18 -11.44
C ARG A 234 -17.21 21.43 -10.43
N TYR A 235 -17.04 21.68 -9.13
CA TYR A 235 -17.89 21.06 -8.12
C TYR A 235 -19.33 21.55 -8.20
N SER A 236 -19.56 22.82 -8.47
CA SER A 236 -20.91 23.40 -8.61
C SER A 236 -21.64 22.76 -9.80
N GLU A 237 -20.98 22.65 -10.94
CA GLU A 237 -21.51 21.94 -12.12
C GLU A 237 -21.81 20.48 -11.80
N PHE A 238 -20.90 19.79 -11.12
CA PHE A 238 -21.11 18.42 -10.66
C PHE A 238 -22.31 18.30 -9.72
N TYR A 239 -22.42 19.19 -8.75
CA TYR A 239 -23.53 19.24 -7.78
C TYR A 239 -24.87 19.49 -8.48
N THR A 240 -24.94 20.39 -9.45
CA THR A 240 -26.16 20.64 -10.23
C THR A 240 -26.60 19.40 -11.03
N LYS A 241 -25.65 18.61 -11.54
CA LYS A 241 -25.95 17.43 -12.35
C LYS A 241 -26.30 16.18 -11.53
N HIS A 242 -25.74 16.07 -10.33
CA HIS A 242 -25.78 14.83 -9.54
C HIS A 242 -26.39 14.99 -8.13
N GLY A 243 -26.70 16.21 -7.72
CA GLY A 243 -27.31 16.50 -6.42
C GLY A 243 -28.72 15.94 -6.32
N PHE A 244 -29.09 15.50 -5.11
CA PHE A 244 -30.47 15.19 -4.78
C PHE A 244 -31.27 16.49 -4.66
N GLU A 245 -32.44 16.55 -5.29
CA GLU A 245 -33.43 17.63 -5.09
C GLU A 245 -33.85 17.74 -3.62
#